data_AF-H0PRM1-F1
#
_entry.id   AF-H0PRM1-F1
#
_cell.length_a   1.000
_cell.length_b   1.000
_cell.length_c   1.000
_cell.angle_alpha   90.00
_cell.angle_beta   90.00
_cell.angle_gamma   90.00
#
_symmetry.space_group_name_H-M   'P 1'
#
loop_
_entity.id
_entity.type
_entity.pdbx_description
1 polymer ?
#
loop_
_entity_poly.entity_id
_entity_poly.type
_entity_poly.pdbx_seq_one_letter_code
_entity_poly.pdbx_strand_id
1 'polypeptide(L)' 'MSDSLCVGVCMIDWDSGVCLGCGRTPDEIDGVPVPPPAEPAPAAAPLPQNVAEQVGAGTE' A
#
# COMPACT_ATOMS: atom_id res chain seq x y z
N MET A 1 -18.22 4.82 9.55
CA MET A 1 -17.51 5.82 8.72
C MET A 1 -16.49 5.03 7.94
N SER A 2 -16.66 4.91 6.62
CA SER A 2 -15.69 4.20 5.78
C SER A 2 -14.38 4.95 5.86
N ASP A 3 -13.41 4.31 6.49
CA ASP A 3 -12.00 4.65 6.37
C ASP A 3 -11.67 4.33 4.91
N SER A 4 -11.94 5.26 3.99
CA SER A 4 -11.43 5.17 2.63
C SER A 4 -9.96 4.76 2.77
N LEU A 5 -9.51 3.74 2.04
CA LEU A 5 -8.17 3.09 2.07
C LEU A 5 -6.96 4.03 1.89
N CYS A 6 -7.14 5.32 2.15
CA CYS A 6 -6.15 6.31 2.46
C CYS A 6 -5.21 5.81 3.56
N VAL A 7 -4.03 5.33 3.15
CA VAL A 7 -2.94 4.89 4.01
C VAL A 7 -2.29 6.00 4.86
N GLY A 8 -2.97 7.14 5.05
CA GLY A 8 -2.53 8.24 5.92
C GLY A 8 -1.27 8.98 5.44
N VAL A 9 -0.76 8.67 4.25
CA VAL A 9 0.38 9.38 3.64
C VAL A 9 -0.01 10.82 3.26
N CYS A 10 -1.29 11.10 2.93
CA CYS A 10 -1.86 12.44 2.70
C CYS A 10 -3.38 12.51 2.98
N MET A 11 -3.95 13.73 3.03
CA MET A 11 -5.40 14.00 3.17
C MET A 11 -6.14 14.08 1.82
N ILE A 12 -7.43 13.71 1.81
CA ILE A 12 -8.36 13.96 0.68
C ILE A 12 -8.69 15.46 0.66
N ASP A 13 -8.41 16.11 -0.46
CA ASP A 13 -8.94 17.45 -0.73
C ASP A 13 -10.32 17.31 -1.38
N TRP A 14 -11.37 17.70 -0.65
CA TRP A 14 -12.76 17.55 -1.09
C TRP A 14 -13.20 18.59 -2.11
N ASP A 15 -12.43 19.68 -2.28
CA ASP A 15 -12.70 20.70 -3.27
C ASP A 15 -12.28 20.23 -4.68
N SER A 16 -11.07 19.68 -4.80
CA SER A 16 -10.55 19.10 -6.04
C SER A 16 -10.98 17.65 -6.27
N GLY A 17 -11.44 16.95 -5.22
CA GLY A 17 -11.90 15.57 -5.30
C GLY A 17 -10.77 14.53 -5.42
N VAL A 18 -9.54 14.88 -5.03
CA VAL A 18 -8.37 13.99 -5.08
C VAL A 18 -7.55 13.98 -3.79
N CYS A 19 -6.85 12.88 -3.53
CA CYS A 19 -5.89 12.78 -2.43
C CYS A 19 -4.59 13.50 -2.78
N LEU A 20 -4.13 14.40 -1.89
CA LEU A 20 -2.93 15.21 -2.10
C LEU A 20 -1.61 14.40 -2.13
N GLY A 21 -1.64 13.11 -1.79
CA GLY A 21 -0.45 12.27 -1.76
C GLY A 21 -0.33 11.34 -2.94
N CYS A 22 -1.38 10.57 -3.18
CA CYS A 22 -1.40 9.60 -4.26
C CYS A 22 -2.05 10.12 -5.55
N GLY A 23 -2.66 11.31 -5.53
CA GLY A 23 -3.31 11.93 -6.70
C GLY A 23 -4.55 11.19 -7.19
N ARG A 24 -5.10 10.26 -6.39
CA ARG A 24 -6.28 9.46 -6.74
C ARG A 24 -7.55 10.01 -6.11
N THR A 25 -8.68 9.73 -6.75
CA THR A 25 -10.01 10.07 -6.24
C THR A 25 -10.43 9.13 -5.09
N PRO A 26 -11.41 9.52 -4.25
CA PRO A 26 -11.96 8.65 -3.21
C PRO A 26 -12.51 7.34 -3.77
N ASP A 27 -13.18 7.37 -4.94
CA ASP A 27 -13.78 6.19 -5.56
C ASP A 27 -12.72 5.17 -6.00
N GLU A 28 -11.59 5.65 -6.55
CA GLU A 28 -10.44 4.81 -6.86
C GLU A 28 -9.76 4.22 -5.61
N ILE A 29 -9.88 4.88 -4.46
CA ILE A 29 -9.32 4.44 -3.19
C ILE A 29 -10.25 3.41 -2.53
N ASP A 30 -11.56 3.68 -2.44
CA ASP A 30 -12.58 2.77 -1.89
C ASP A 30 -12.82 1.54 -2.78
N GLY A 31 -12.66 1.69 -4.10
CA GLY A 31 -12.91 0.66 -5.09
C GLY A 31 -11.76 -0.32 -5.31
N VAL A 32 -10.65 -0.24 -4.58
CA VAL A 32 -9.56 -1.22 -4.72
C VAL A 32 -10.10 -2.58 -4.26
N PRO A 33 -10.28 -3.56 -5.17
CA PRO A 33 -10.67 -4.88 -4.75
C PRO A 33 -9.54 -5.43 -3.91
N VAL A 34 -9.81 -5.74 -2.64
CA VAL A 34 -8.89 -6.53 -1.83
C VAL A 34 -8.77 -7.87 -2.56
N PRO A 35 -7.59 -8.22 -3.11
CA PRO A 35 -7.43 -9.53 -3.71
C PRO A 35 -7.74 -10.58 -2.63
N PRO A 36 -8.35 -11.73 -2.97
CA PRO A 36 -8.44 -12.81 -2.01
C PRO A 36 -7.05 -13.06 -1.43
N PRO A 37 -6.94 -13.45 -0.14
CA PRO A 37 -5.66 -13.72 0.49
C PRO A 37 -4.84 -14.59 -0.46
N ALA A 38 -3.71 -14.05 -0.92
CA ALA A 38 -2.87 -14.76 -1.86
C ALA A 38 -2.53 -16.11 -1.23
N GLU A 39 -2.70 -17.19 -1.99
CA GLU A 39 -2.08 -18.46 -1.65
C GLU A 39 -0.62 -18.18 -1.26
N PRO A 40 -0.10 -18.81 -0.20
CA PRO A 40 1.22 -18.51 0.31
C PRO A 40 2.19 -18.50 -0.87
N ALA A 41 2.75 -17.32 -1.14
CA ALA A 41 3.66 -17.16 -2.25
C ALA A 41 4.76 -18.21 -2.08
N PRO A 42 5.23 -18.84 -3.18
CA PRO A 42 6.41 -19.69 -3.10
C PRO A 42 7.49 -18.90 -2.36
N ALA A 43 8.20 -19.58 -1.43
CA ALA A 43 9.17 -18.97 -0.54
C ALA A 43 9.96 -17.90 -1.30
N ALA A 44 9.84 -16.65 -0.85
CA ALA A 44 10.40 -15.51 -1.56
C ALA A 44 11.86 -15.80 -1.89
N ALA A 45 12.24 -15.62 -3.16
CA ALA A 45 13.62 -15.78 -3.56
C ALA A 45 14.50 -14.90 -2.64
N PRO A 46 15.66 -15.41 -2.20
CA PRO A 46 16.51 -14.65 -1.30
C PRO A 46 16.84 -13.31 -1.96
N LEU A 47 16.73 -12.25 -1.17
CA LEU A 47 17.15 -10.92 -1.61
C LEU A 47 18.59 -10.99 -2.11
N PRO A 48 18.94 -10.27 -3.19
CA PRO A 48 20.33 -10.14 -3.60
C PRO A 48 21.15 -9.52 -2.44
N GLN A 49 22.42 -9.92 -2.31
CA GLN A 49 23.24 -9.61 -1.12
C GLN A 49 23.24 -8.12 -0.76
N ASN A 50 23.41 -7.27 -1.77
CA ASN A 50 23.41 -5.82 -1.60
C ASN A 50 22.10 -5.27 -1.00
N VAL A 51 20.96 -5.96 -1.16
CA VAL A 51 19.66 -5.56 -0.59
C VAL A 51 19.50 -6.16 0.80
N ALA A 52 19.88 -7.42 1.00
CA ALA A 52 19.80 -8.10 2.30
C ALA A 52 20.61 -7.38 3.39
N GLU A 53 21.80 -6.88 3.04
CA GLU A 53 22.67 -6.11 3.94
C GLU A 53 22.06 -4.78 4.41
N GLN A 54 21.20 -4.17 3.58
CA GLN A 54 20.61 -2.85 3.86
C GLN A 54 19.34 -2.93 4.71
N VAL A 55 18.51 -3.94 4.50
CA VAL A 55 17.18 -4.02 5.12
C VAL A 55 17.17 -4.75 6.47
N GLY A 56 18.27 -5.43 6.82
CA GLY A 56 18.35 -6.27 8.02
C GLY A 56 17.34 -7.42 7.99
N ALA A 57 17.28 -8.23 9.06
CA ALA A 57 16.40 -9.40 9.10
C ALA A 57 14.89 -9.06 9.20
N GLY A 58 14.54 -7.79 9.42
CA GLY A 58 13.21 -7.39 9.91
C GLY A 58 12.99 -7.92 11.34
N THR A 59 12.49 -7.08 12.25
CA THR A 59 12.02 -7.56 13.56
C THR A 59 10.53 -7.82 13.47
N GLU A 60 10.10 -8.95 14.02
CA GLU A 60 8.69 -9.35 14.16
C GLU A 60 7.84 -8.37 14.98
#